data_AF-A0A4Q3Z684-F1
#
_entry.id   AF-A0A4Q3Z684-F1
#
_cell.length_a   1.000
_cell.length_b   1.000
_cell.length_c   1.000
_cell.angle_alpha   90.00
_cell.angle_beta   90.00
_cell.angle_gamma   90.00
#
_symmetry.space_group_name_H-M   'P 1'
#
loop_
_entity.id
_entity.type
_entity.pdbx_description
1 polymer ?
#
loop_
_entity_poly.entity_id
_entity_poly.type
_entity_poly.pdbx_seq_one_letter_code
_entity_poly.pdbx_strand_id
1 'polypeptide(L)'
;MFLLIFLAGCTPPLGAPRLGPLDGQVIASEGTSSGIQTFTTREREIFRDGTGLMAARPAIVQRGGARAYAVLTNVRRRAPNAPAVRLMATGTQLLPYERHDRLYTHCIDGCQKAEVGAIRLTEDQFIAAAKNGLPLIVEGRMQSYAGSVPAGAFARVLAAAEAQRGSDPPPIAPRGDLVFEGPVPEP
;
A
#
# COMPACT_ATOMS: atom_id res chain seq x y z
N MET A 1 -0.05 -52.12 -43.84
CA MET A 1 0.91 -51.42 -42.97
C MET A 1 0.47 -49.96 -42.88
N PHE A 2 -0.35 -49.62 -41.89
CA PHE A 2 -0.88 -48.27 -41.68
C PHE A 2 -0.33 -47.76 -40.35
N LEU A 3 0.40 -46.65 -40.43
CA LEU A 3 1.17 -46.05 -39.34
C LEU A 3 0.24 -45.17 -38.48
N LEU A 4 0.05 -45.54 -37.22
CA LEU A 4 -0.63 -44.75 -36.19
C LEU A 4 0.28 -43.62 -35.69
N ILE A 5 -0.09 -42.37 -35.94
CA ILE A 5 0.55 -41.19 -35.36
C ILE A 5 -0.13 -40.89 -34.02
N PHE A 6 0.58 -41.15 -32.92
CA PHE A 6 0.22 -40.67 -31.58
C PHE A 6 0.54 -39.17 -31.48
N LEU A 7 -0.48 -38.32 -31.52
CA LEU A 7 -0.39 -36.92 -31.12
C LEU A 7 -0.43 -36.87 -29.58
N ALA A 8 0.75 -36.85 -28.96
CA ALA A 8 0.91 -36.49 -27.56
C ALA A 8 0.59 -35.00 -27.38
N GLY A 9 -0.65 -34.69 -27.02
CA GLY A 9 -1.03 -33.36 -26.57
C GLY A 9 -0.36 -33.06 -25.23
N CYS A 10 0.61 -32.16 -25.22
CA CYS A 10 1.15 -31.58 -23.99
C CYS A 10 0.07 -30.66 -23.38
N THR A 11 -0.61 -31.14 -22.34
CA THR A 11 -1.44 -30.31 -21.47
C THR A 11 -0.50 -29.45 -20.61
N PRO A 12 -0.47 -28.11 -20.74
CA PRO A 12 0.30 -27.30 -19.83
C PRO A 12 -0.32 -27.37 -18.42
N PRO A 13 0.48 -27.43 -17.34
CA PRO A 13 -0.05 -27.45 -15.99
C PRO A 13 -0.81 -26.15 -15.69
N LEU A 14 -2.05 -26.30 -15.22
CA LEU A 14 -2.82 -25.29 -14.51
C LEU A 14 -2.00 -24.81 -13.32
N GLY A 15 -1.38 -23.62 -13.41
CA GLY A 15 -0.69 -23.02 -12.27
C GLY A 15 0.50 -22.10 -12.55
N ALA A 16 0.85 -21.81 -13.81
CA ALA A 16 1.84 -20.77 -14.06
C ALA A 16 1.19 -19.38 -13.82
N PRO A 17 1.66 -18.56 -12.86
CA PRO A 17 1.21 -17.19 -12.76
C PRO A 17 1.59 -16.49 -14.08
N ARG A 18 0.59 -16.01 -14.81
CA ARG A 18 0.80 -15.13 -15.95
C ARG A 18 1.58 -13.91 -15.43
N LEU A 19 2.86 -13.82 -15.82
CA LEU A 19 3.66 -12.61 -15.71
C LEU A 19 3.05 -11.58 -16.67
N GLY A 20 1.97 -10.93 -16.23
CA GLY A 20 1.56 -9.66 -16.76
C GLY A 20 2.61 -8.59 -16.44
N PRO A 21 2.52 -7.39 -17.05
CA PRO A 21 3.42 -6.29 -16.74
C PRO A 21 3.49 -6.05 -15.23
N LEU A 22 4.71 -5.98 -14.68
CA LEU A 22 5.00 -5.89 -13.24
C LEU A 22 4.49 -4.59 -12.58
N ASP A 23 3.91 -3.67 -13.35
CA ASP A 23 3.33 -2.40 -12.91
C ASP A 23 2.01 -2.53 -12.11
N GLY A 24 1.61 -3.77 -11.81
CA GLY A 24 0.38 -4.09 -11.09
C GLY A 24 0.55 -4.81 -9.75
N GLN A 25 1.74 -5.26 -9.38
CA GLN A 25 1.88 -6.19 -8.26
C GLN A 25 1.66 -5.52 -6.89
N VAL A 26 0.83 -6.15 -6.05
CA VAL A 26 0.72 -5.82 -4.63
C VAL A 26 1.85 -6.53 -3.88
N ILE A 27 2.55 -5.78 -3.05
CA ILE A 27 3.54 -6.26 -2.11
C ILE A 27 2.81 -6.41 -0.78
N ALA A 28 2.61 -7.66 -0.36
CA ALA A 28 2.13 -8.00 0.97
C ALA A 28 3.33 -8.39 1.84
N SER A 29 3.35 -7.91 3.08
CA SER A 29 4.39 -8.24 4.06
C SER A 29 3.78 -8.33 5.45
N GLU A 30 4.29 -9.22 6.28
CA GLU A 30 3.87 -9.36 7.68
C GLU A 30 5.08 -9.21 8.60
N GLY A 31 4.92 -8.37 9.63
CA GLY A 31 5.92 -8.26 10.70
C GLY A 31 5.86 -9.50 11.58
N THR A 32 6.91 -10.32 11.55
CA THR A 32 6.98 -11.62 12.24
C THR A 32 6.72 -11.56 13.75
N SER A 33 7.03 -10.45 14.41
CA SER A 33 6.81 -10.25 15.84
C SER A 33 5.59 -9.38 16.17
N SER A 34 5.12 -8.56 15.23
CA SER A 34 4.04 -7.60 15.46
C SER A 34 2.69 -8.10 14.96
N GLY A 35 2.66 -9.07 14.04
CA GLY A 35 1.46 -9.49 13.31
C GLY A 35 0.87 -8.35 12.46
N ILE A 36 1.66 -7.31 12.17
CA ILE A 36 1.24 -6.20 11.32
C ILE A 36 1.39 -6.62 9.88
N GLN A 37 0.27 -6.69 9.17
CA GLN A 37 0.24 -6.93 7.74
C GLN A 37 0.20 -5.60 6.99
N THR A 38 1.04 -5.47 5.97
CA THR A 38 1.10 -4.28 5.11
C THR A 38 0.90 -4.68 3.67
N PHE A 39 0.00 -3.99 2.99
CA PHE A 39 -0.29 -4.13 1.57
C PHE A 39 0.03 -2.81 0.87
N THR A 40 0.89 -2.85 -0.15
CA THR A 40 1.27 -1.66 -0.92
C THR A 40 1.53 -2.02 -2.37
N THR A 41 1.66 -1.04 -3.27
CA THR A 41 2.25 -1.26 -4.60
C THR A 41 3.73 -0.88 -4.61
N ARG A 42 4.40 -1.08 -5.75
CA ARG A 42 5.67 -0.37 -6.04
C ARG A 42 5.44 1.15 -6.03
N GLU A 43 6.49 1.90 -5.74
CA GLU A 43 6.48 3.36 -5.90
C GLU A 43 6.20 3.69 -7.37
N ARG A 44 5.23 4.58 -7.61
CA ARG A 44 4.93 5.08 -8.94
C ARG A 44 5.18 6.56 -8.99
N GLU A 45 5.92 6.99 -9.99
CA GLU A 45 6.08 8.41 -10.31
C GLU A 45 4.73 8.99 -10.70
N ILE A 46 4.33 10.05 -10.00
CA ILE A 46 3.09 10.80 -10.26
C ILE A 46 3.38 12.21 -10.78
N PHE A 47 4.63 12.65 -10.68
CA PHE A 47 5.12 13.91 -11.22
C PHE A 47 6.64 13.83 -11.44
N ARG A 48 7.12 14.44 -12.53
CA ARG A 48 8.53 14.72 -12.78
C ARG A 48 8.68 15.99 -13.60
N ASP A 49 9.60 16.83 -13.19
CA ASP A 49 10.14 17.92 -14.00
C ASP A 49 11.68 17.88 -13.99
N GLY A 50 12.33 18.86 -14.62
CA GLY A 50 13.80 18.94 -14.67
C GLY A 50 14.49 19.18 -13.31
N THR A 51 13.73 19.45 -12.25
CA THR A 51 14.24 19.86 -10.93
C THR A 51 13.76 18.99 -9.78
N GLY A 52 12.67 18.25 -9.95
CA GLY A 52 12.02 17.46 -8.92
C GLY A 52 11.17 16.32 -9.45
N LEU A 53 10.91 15.37 -8.56
CA LEU A 53 10.15 14.17 -8.82
C LEU A 53 9.29 13.88 -7.61
N MET A 54 8.08 13.40 -7.83
CA MET A 54 7.27 12.83 -6.78
C MET A 54 6.82 11.43 -7.17
N ALA A 55 7.11 10.48 -6.29
CA ALA A 55 6.52 9.16 -6.33
C ALA A 55 5.55 8.98 -5.16
N ALA A 56 4.51 8.18 -5.40
CA ALA A 56 3.53 7.85 -4.40
C ALA A 56 3.04 6.41 -4.57
N ARG A 57 2.55 5.81 -3.48
CA ARG A 57 1.93 4.49 -3.48
C ARG A 57 0.89 4.37 -2.38
N PRO A 58 -0.28 3.78 -2.66
CA PRO A 58 -1.27 3.49 -1.63
C PRO A 58 -0.77 2.35 -0.74
N ALA A 59 -1.14 2.41 0.54
CA ALA A 59 -0.84 1.39 1.53
C ALA A 59 -2.04 1.16 2.46
N ILE A 60 -2.25 -0.11 2.81
CA ILE A 60 -3.12 -0.52 3.92
C ILE A 60 -2.24 -1.24 4.94
N VAL A 61 -2.36 -0.86 6.20
CA VAL A 61 -1.74 -1.56 7.33
C VAL A 61 -2.85 -2.13 8.18
N GLN A 62 -2.76 -3.41 8.56
CA GLN A 62 -3.78 -4.05 9.38
C GLN A 62 -3.18 -4.94 10.47
N ARG A 63 -3.88 -5.01 11.61
CA ARG A 63 -3.54 -5.85 12.76
C ARG A 63 -4.79 -6.10 13.60
N GLY A 64 -5.09 -7.38 13.89
CA GLY A 64 -6.16 -7.74 14.82
C GLY A 64 -7.51 -7.11 14.49
N GLY A 65 -7.88 -7.08 13.20
CA GLY A 65 -9.12 -6.46 12.71
C GLY A 65 -9.07 -4.94 12.49
N ALA A 66 -8.11 -4.22 13.08
CA ALA A 66 -7.91 -2.80 12.85
C ALA A 66 -7.19 -2.54 11.52
N ARG A 67 -7.57 -1.46 10.82
CA ARG A 67 -6.95 -1.04 9.56
C ARG A 67 -6.58 0.44 9.57
N ALA A 68 -5.49 0.78 8.92
CA ALA A 68 -5.07 2.14 8.60
C ALA A 68 -4.84 2.27 7.09
N TYR A 69 -5.33 3.36 6.53
CA TYR A 69 -5.29 3.65 5.10
C TYR A 69 -4.36 4.84 4.86
N ALA A 70 -3.42 4.71 3.94
CA ALA A 70 -2.46 5.78 3.68
C ALA A 70 -2.00 5.84 2.22
N VAL A 71 -1.40 6.97 1.85
CA VAL A 71 -0.56 7.11 0.67
C VAL A 71 0.84 7.45 1.13
N LEU A 72 1.79 6.57 0.85
CA LEU A 72 3.21 6.80 1.08
C LEU A 72 3.75 7.67 -0.05
N THR A 73 4.53 8.68 0.30
CA THR A 73 5.06 9.67 -0.64
C THR A 73 6.58 9.75 -0.55
N ASN A 74 7.21 10.01 -1.69
CA ASN A 74 8.63 10.22 -1.84
C ASN A 74 8.82 11.40 -2.79
N VAL A 75 9.06 12.58 -2.22
CA VAL A 75 9.33 13.81 -2.98
C VAL A 75 10.83 13.98 -3.06
N ARG A 76 11.35 14.29 -4.25
CA ARG A 76 12.78 14.48 -4.51
C ARG A 76 12.99 15.80 -5.24
N ARG A 77 14.08 16.49 -4.93
CA ARG A 77 14.45 17.72 -5.62
C ARG A 77 15.95 17.91 -5.68
N ARG A 78 16.45 18.38 -6.82
CA ARG A 78 17.85 18.77 -7.01
C ARG A 78 18.00 20.26 -6.72
N ALA A 79 17.97 20.64 -5.45
CA ALA A 79 18.23 22.01 -5.01
C ALA A 79 18.76 22.06 -3.57
N PRO A 80 19.49 23.12 -3.18
CA PRO A 80 19.98 23.29 -1.82
C PRO A 80 18.82 23.26 -0.82
N ASN A 81 18.92 22.40 0.20
CA ASN A 81 17.90 22.26 1.24
C ASN A 81 16.46 22.07 0.73
N ALA A 82 16.28 21.32 -0.36
CA ALA A 82 14.97 20.90 -0.87
C ALA A 82 14.98 19.39 -1.19
N PRO A 83 13.83 18.70 -1.15
CA PRO A 83 12.48 19.22 -0.95
C PRO A 83 12.17 19.51 0.53
N ALA A 84 11.14 20.32 0.76
CA ALA A 84 10.57 20.63 2.07
C ALA A 84 9.06 20.83 1.87
N VAL A 85 8.27 19.79 2.09
CA VAL A 85 6.81 19.85 1.89
C VAL A 85 6.20 20.65 3.04
N ARG A 86 5.26 21.54 2.71
CA ARG A 86 4.50 22.33 3.68
C ARG A 86 3.11 21.74 3.88
N LEU A 87 2.44 21.42 2.78
CA LEU A 87 1.10 20.82 2.79
C LEU A 87 0.88 19.94 1.56
N MET A 88 -0.10 19.06 1.68
CA MET A 88 -0.64 18.28 0.57
C MET A 88 -2.16 18.45 0.53
N ALA A 89 -2.72 18.47 -0.67
CA ALA A 89 -4.15 18.67 -0.89
C ALA A 89 -4.67 17.81 -2.05
N THR A 90 -5.98 17.58 -2.07
CA THR A 90 -6.73 17.06 -3.22
C THR A 90 -7.84 18.04 -3.56
N GLY A 91 -7.75 18.69 -4.72
CA GLY A 91 -8.60 19.84 -5.03
C GLY A 91 -8.47 20.94 -3.96
N THR A 92 -9.58 21.29 -3.30
CA THR A 92 -9.62 22.29 -2.23
C THR A 92 -9.44 21.70 -0.82
N GLN A 93 -9.30 20.38 -0.69
CA GLN A 93 -9.21 19.71 0.61
C GLN A 93 -7.76 19.49 1.02
N LEU A 94 -7.38 19.99 2.20
CA LEU A 94 -6.10 19.65 2.82
C LEU A 94 -6.10 18.19 3.31
N LEU A 95 -4.99 17.51 3.06
CA LEU A 95 -4.76 16.14 3.45
C LEU A 95 -3.83 16.07 4.67
N PRO A 96 -4.07 15.16 5.63
CA PRO A 96 -3.27 15.04 6.83
C PRO A 96 -1.93 14.36 6.51
N TYR A 97 -0.99 15.16 6.03
CA TYR A 97 0.37 14.74 5.71
C TYR A 97 1.27 14.74 6.94
N GLU A 98 1.98 13.65 7.14
CA GLU A 98 3.01 13.50 8.16
C GLU A 98 4.36 13.18 7.49
N ARG A 99 5.35 14.03 7.73
CA ARG A 99 6.72 13.76 7.30
C ARG A 99 7.33 12.71 8.23
N HIS A 100 7.80 11.62 7.64
CA HIS A 100 8.51 10.58 8.38
C HIS A 100 10.00 10.88 8.43
N ASP A 101 10.59 11.25 7.29
CA ASP A 101 12.04 11.47 7.21
C ASP A 101 12.41 12.38 6.04
N ARG A 102 13.65 12.87 6.07
CA ARG A 102 14.24 13.71 5.05
C ARG A 102 15.73 13.40 4.89
N LEU A 103 16.05 12.54 3.94
CA LEU A 103 17.37 11.92 3.79
C LEU A 103 18.04 12.32 2.48
N TYR A 104 19.37 12.32 2.47
CA TYR A 104 20.12 12.35 1.21
C TYR A 104 20.03 10.98 0.54
N THR A 105 19.63 10.96 -0.72
CA THR A 105 19.47 9.76 -1.54
C THR A 105 20.04 10.01 -2.94
N HIS A 106 20.24 8.94 -3.72
CA HIS A 106 20.61 9.03 -5.15
C HIS A 106 21.87 9.88 -5.41
N CYS A 107 23.00 9.47 -4.84
CA CYS A 107 24.25 10.24 -4.81
C CYS A 107 25.21 10.04 -6.01
N ILE A 108 24.81 9.29 -7.04
CA ILE A 108 25.71 8.94 -8.15
C ILE A 108 26.14 10.19 -8.95
N ASP A 109 25.21 11.11 -9.24
CA ASP A 109 25.47 12.36 -10.00
C ASP A 109 25.24 13.63 -9.14
N GLY A 110 25.46 13.47 -7.83
CA GLY A 110 25.20 14.47 -6.80
C GLY A 110 23.98 14.11 -5.95
N CYS A 111 24.19 14.10 -4.62
CA CYS A 111 23.15 13.73 -3.67
C CYS A 111 21.92 14.64 -3.75
N GLN A 112 20.75 14.03 -3.89
CA GLN A 112 19.46 14.71 -3.83
C GLN A 112 18.82 14.44 -2.47
N LYS A 113 18.26 15.44 -1.81
CA LYS A 113 17.41 15.12 -0.65
C LYS A 113 16.09 14.55 -1.16
N ALA A 114 15.60 13.55 -0.45
CA ALA A 114 14.26 13.03 -0.57
C ALA A 114 13.52 13.30 0.74
N GLU A 115 12.28 13.76 0.65
CA GLU A 115 11.37 13.83 1.78
C GLU A 115 10.35 12.71 1.63
N VAL A 116 10.28 11.87 2.65
CA VAL A 116 9.34 10.74 2.71
C VAL A 116 8.32 10.99 3.81
N GLY A 117 7.08 10.63 3.54
CA GLY A 117 6.00 10.79 4.49
C GLY A 117 4.76 10.03 4.07
N ALA A 118 3.73 10.12 4.89
CA ALA A 118 2.45 9.50 4.63
C ALA A 118 1.31 10.52 4.69
N ILE A 119 0.37 10.37 3.76
CA ILE A 119 -0.94 10.99 3.85
C ILE A 119 -1.87 9.97 4.49
N ARG A 120 -2.44 10.27 5.65
CA ARG A 120 -3.46 9.40 6.26
C ARG A 120 -4.80 9.62 5.56
N LEU A 121 -5.49 8.53 5.24
CA LEU A 121 -6.82 8.56 4.65
C LEU A 121 -7.81 7.86 5.58
N THR A 122 -9.07 8.29 5.52
CA THR A 122 -10.18 7.48 6.00
C THR A 122 -10.42 6.30 5.06
N GLU A 123 -11.13 5.29 5.54
CA GLU A 123 -11.55 4.15 4.70
C GLU A 123 -12.36 4.63 3.49
N ASP A 124 -13.34 5.51 3.71
CA ASP A 124 -14.17 6.07 2.64
C ASP A 124 -13.35 6.83 1.59
N GLN A 125 -12.37 7.62 2.02
CA GLN A 125 -11.46 8.32 1.09
C GLN A 125 -10.62 7.34 0.28
N PHE A 126 -10.14 6.26 0.90
CA PHE A 126 -9.36 5.24 0.20
C PHE A 126 -10.22 4.47 -0.81
N ILE A 127 -11.46 4.13 -0.44
CA ILE A 127 -12.44 3.48 -1.33
C ILE A 127 -12.81 4.42 -2.49
N ALA A 128 -13.02 5.71 -2.22
CA ALA A 128 -13.27 6.70 -3.26
C ALA A 128 -12.06 6.83 -4.21
N ALA A 129 -10.84 6.83 -3.67
CA ALA A 129 -9.61 6.83 -4.45
C ALA A 129 -9.43 5.54 -5.27
N ALA A 130 -9.94 4.39 -4.79
CA ALA A 130 -9.98 3.15 -5.58
C ALA A 130 -10.87 3.23 -6.81
N LYS A 131 -11.86 4.12 -6.83
CA LYS A 131 -12.74 4.34 -7.99
C LYS A 131 -12.19 5.43 -8.91
N ASN A 132 -11.70 6.53 -8.34
CA ASN A 132 -11.45 7.77 -9.08
C ASN A 132 -9.96 8.13 -9.21
N GLY A 133 -9.09 7.45 -8.46
CA GLY A 133 -7.73 7.90 -8.21
C GLY A 133 -7.69 9.01 -7.17
N LEU A 134 -6.49 9.47 -6.84
CA LEU A 134 -6.26 10.56 -5.90
C LEU A 134 -5.37 11.62 -6.55
N PRO A 135 -5.94 12.72 -7.06
CA PRO A 135 -5.15 13.87 -7.45
C PRO A 135 -4.49 14.47 -6.21
N LEU A 136 -3.22 14.80 -6.32
CA LEU A 136 -2.40 15.38 -5.27
C LEU A 136 -1.80 16.68 -5.75
N ILE A 137 -2.00 17.71 -4.94
CA ILE A 137 -1.30 18.98 -5.03
C ILE A 137 -0.36 19.02 -3.82
N VAL A 138 0.92 19.20 -4.07
CA VAL A 138 1.96 19.29 -3.04
C VAL A 138 2.53 20.68 -3.08
N GLU A 139 2.39 21.43 -2.00
CA GLU A 139 3.02 22.74 -1.87
C GLU A 139 4.29 22.59 -1.04
N GLY A 140 5.43 22.75 -1.70
CA GLY A 140 6.73 22.84 -1.05
C GLY A 140 7.13 24.29 -0.79
N ARG A 141 8.15 24.48 0.06
CA ARG A 141 8.70 25.83 0.35
C ARG A 141 9.14 26.60 -0.91
N MET A 142 9.59 25.92 -1.95
CA MET A 142 10.20 26.53 -3.14
C MET A 142 9.37 26.32 -4.42
N GLN A 143 8.47 25.36 -4.45
CA GLN A 143 7.73 24.97 -5.64
C GLN A 143 6.53 24.09 -5.27
N SER A 144 5.51 24.14 -6.11
CA SER A 144 4.34 23.26 -6.03
C SER A 144 4.37 22.20 -7.12
N TYR A 145 3.89 21.01 -6.79
CA TYR A 145 3.81 19.85 -7.68
C TYR A 145 2.36 19.38 -7.76
N ALA A 146 1.95 18.88 -8.92
CA ALA A 146 0.64 18.27 -9.10
C ALA A 146 0.80 16.92 -9.80
N GLY A 147 0.12 15.90 -9.29
CA GLY A 147 0.15 14.55 -9.83
C GLY A 147 -1.11 13.79 -9.45
N SER A 148 -1.24 12.54 -9.89
CA SER A 148 -2.36 11.69 -9.48
C SER A 148 -1.91 10.27 -9.21
N VAL A 149 -2.33 9.72 -8.09
CA VAL A 149 -2.19 8.30 -7.79
C VAL A 149 -3.34 7.56 -8.49
N PRO A 150 -3.05 6.59 -9.38
CA PRO A 150 -4.07 5.98 -10.22
C PRO A 150 -5.04 5.10 -9.41
N ALA A 151 -6.32 5.14 -9.78
CA ALA A 151 -7.39 4.35 -9.15
C ALA A 151 -7.05 2.86 -9.02
N GLY A 152 -6.49 2.29 -10.09
CA GLY A 152 -6.10 0.88 -10.12
C GLY A 152 -5.08 0.49 -9.06
N ALA A 153 -4.21 1.40 -8.60
CA ALA A 153 -3.28 1.09 -7.52
C ALA A 153 -4.00 0.89 -6.19
N PHE A 154 -4.94 1.79 -5.86
CA PHE A 154 -5.78 1.66 -4.66
C PHE A 154 -6.67 0.42 -4.72
N ALA A 155 -7.34 0.17 -5.85
CA ALA A 155 -8.22 -0.97 -6.03
C ALA A 155 -7.50 -2.31 -5.79
N ARG A 156 -6.24 -2.43 -6.26
CA ARG A 156 -5.44 -3.65 -6.05
C ARG A 156 -5.03 -3.84 -4.60
N VAL A 157 -4.59 -2.78 -3.92
CA VAL A 157 -4.24 -2.84 -2.49
C VAL A 157 -5.46 -3.19 -1.66
N LEU A 158 -6.62 -2.59 -1.95
CA LEU A 158 -7.88 -2.89 -1.29
C LEU A 158 -8.28 -4.36 -1.49
N ALA A 159 -8.25 -4.85 -2.73
CA ALA A 159 -8.59 -6.25 -3.03
C ALA A 159 -7.69 -7.25 -2.30
N ALA A 160 -6.39 -6.97 -2.22
CA ALA A 160 -5.45 -7.83 -1.49
C ALA A 160 -5.70 -7.84 0.03
N ALA A 161 -5.98 -6.67 0.62
CA ALA A 161 -6.28 -6.57 2.05
C ALA A 161 -7.61 -7.25 2.42
N GLU A 162 -8.62 -7.18 1.55
CA GLU A 162 -9.90 -7.89 1.70
C GLU A 162 -9.73 -9.42 1.58
N ALA A 163 -8.95 -9.90 0.62
CA ALA A 163 -8.70 -11.33 0.46
C ALA A 163 -8.08 -11.95 1.72
N GLN A 164 -7.16 -11.24 2.38
CA GLN A 164 -6.54 -11.70 3.63
C GLN A 164 -7.51 -11.70 4.82
N ARG A 165 -8.44 -10.73 4.87
CA ARG A 165 -9.48 -10.69 5.91
C ARG A 165 -10.38 -11.94 5.85
N GLY A 166 -10.69 -12.42 4.65
CA GLY A 166 -11.49 -13.64 4.47
C GLY A 166 -10.76 -14.93 4.87
N SER A 167 -9.44 -14.91 4.99
CA SER A 167 -8.63 -16.08 5.37
C SER A 167 -8.25 -16.13 6.86
N ASP A 168 -8.42 -15.03 7.60
CA ASP A 168 -8.18 -15.04 9.05
C ASP A 168 -9.32 -15.80 9.74
N PRO A 169 -9.04 -16.83 10.56
CA PRO A 169 -10.09 -17.50 11.32
C PRO A 169 -10.78 -16.48 12.25
N PRO A 170 -12.11 -16.58 12.44
CA PRO A 170 -12.82 -15.67 13.33
C PRO A 170 -12.16 -15.69 14.72
N PRO A 171 -12.16 -14.55 15.43
CA PRO A 171 -11.62 -14.51 16.79
C PRO A 171 -12.32 -15.61 17.59
N ILE A 172 -11.53 -16.50 18.19
CA ILE A 172 -12.04 -17.51 19.11
C ILE A 172 -12.76 -16.73 20.20
N ALA A 173 -14.09 -16.79 20.20
CA ALA A 173 -14.87 -16.18 21.27
C ALA A 173 -14.30 -16.69 22.59
N PRO A 174 -14.11 -15.83 23.61
CA PRO A 174 -13.72 -16.32 24.92
C PRO A 174 -14.75 -17.38 25.30
N ARG A 175 -14.29 -18.62 25.52
CA ARG A 175 -15.13 -19.69 26.04
C ARG A 175 -15.58 -19.24 27.43
N GLY A 176 -16.71 -18.55 27.50
CA GLY A 176 -17.54 -18.56 28.69
C GLY A 176 -17.86 -20.02 28.98
N ASP A 177 -17.77 -20.38 30.25
CA ASP A 177 -18.30 -21.62 30.81
C ASP A 177 -17.37 -22.84 30.72
N LEU A 178 -16.22 -22.73 31.41
CA LEU A 178 -15.85 -23.79 32.34
C LEU A 178 -16.30 -23.36 33.74
N VAL A 179 -17.60 -23.49 34.00
CA VAL A 179 -18.13 -23.46 35.36
C VAL A 179 -17.73 -24.79 36.00
N PHE A 180 -16.71 -24.77 36.86
CA PHE A 180 -16.48 -25.85 37.80
C PHE A 180 -17.54 -25.74 38.90
N GLU A 181 -18.69 -26.39 38.70
CA GLU A 181 -19.60 -26.69 39.81
C GLU A 181 -18.91 -27.71 40.72
N GLY A 182 -18.17 -27.20 41.72
CA GLY A 182 -17.73 -28.02 42.85
C GLY A 182 -18.95 -28.37 43.72
N PRO A 183 -19.00 -29.58 44.31
CA PRO A 183 -20.11 -29.97 45.16
C PRO A 183 -20.20 -29.06 46.39
N VAL A 184 -21.40 -28.53 46.62
CA VAL A 184 -21.76 -27.77 47.83
C VAL A 184 -21.80 -28.74 49.01
N PRO A 185 -20.99 -28.54 50.07
CA PRO A 185 -21.19 -29.26 51.32
C PRO A 185 -22.33 -28.58 52.10
N GLU A 186 -23.39 -29.33 52.35
CA GLU A 186 -24.40 -29.05 53.41
C GLU A 186 -24.19 -30.05 54.56
N PRO A 187 -24.73 -29.76 55.77
CA PRO A 187 -24.40 -28.67 56.68
C PRO A 187 -23.52 -29.12 57.86
#